data_AF-A0A377TXY9-F1
#
_entry.id   AF-A0A377TXY9-F1
#
_cell.length_a   1.000
_cell.length_b   1.000
_cell.length_c   1.000
_cell.angle_alpha   90.00
_cell.angle_beta   90.00
_cell.angle_gamma   90.00
#
_symmetry.space_group_name_H-M   'P 1'
#
loop_
_entity.id
_entity.type
_entity.pdbx_description
1 polymer ?
#
loop_
_entity_poly.entity_id
_entity_poly.type
_entity_poly.pdbx_seq_one_letter_code
_entity_poly.pdbx_strand_id
1 'polypeptide(L)'
;MTFNLLYNTSDLHKKLAIAAASLWRKNLGIDVKLVNQEWKTFLDTRHQGTYDVARAGWCADYNEPTSFLNTMLSDSSMNTAHYKSPAFDKIMAESVKASDEAQRTAAYAKAEQQLDKTARSYRSITTLTPAW
;
A
#
# COMPACT_ATOMS: atom_id res chain seq x y z
N MET A 1 -11.99 -18.01 1.00
CA MET A 1 -10.90 -17.25 1.63
C MET A 1 -11.52 -16.16 2.49
N THR A 2 -11.04 -15.96 3.71
CA THR A 2 -11.60 -15.00 4.66
C THR A 2 -10.50 -14.21 5.35
N PHE A 3 -10.67 -12.89 5.49
CA PHE A 3 -9.73 -12.02 6.23
C PHE A 3 -10.46 -10.84 6.89
N ASN A 4 -9.77 -10.16 7.80
CA ASN A 4 -10.25 -8.95 8.45
C ASN A 4 -9.83 -7.68 7.67
N LEU A 5 -10.79 -6.79 7.42
CA LEU A 5 -10.54 -5.42 6.96
C LEU A 5 -10.60 -4.47 8.14
N LEU A 6 -9.43 -4.03 8.59
CA LEU A 6 -9.25 -3.06 9.66
C LEU A 6 -9.45 -1.63 9.14
N TYR A 7 -10.17 -0.79 9.89
CA TYR A 7 -10.28 0.65 9.62
C TYR A 7 -10.39 1.46 10.90
N ASN A 8 -9.98 2.73 10.88
CA ASN A 8 -10.18 3.63 12.01
C ASN A 8 -11.64 4.11 12.07
N THR A 9 -12.20 4.23 13.28
CA THR A 9 -13.60 4.60 13.53
C THR A 9 -13.98 5.90 12.82
N SER A 10 -14.86 5.79 11.83
CA SER A 10 -15.37 6.89 11.00
C SER A 10 -16.54 6.39 10.15
N ASP A 11 -17.60 7.19 10.03
CA ASP A 11 -18.77 6.83 9.19
C ASP A 11 -18.39 6.70 7.72
N LEU A 12 -17.49 7.56 7.24
CA LEU A 12 -16.99 7.50 5.87
C LEU A 12 -16.22 6.20 5.63
N HIS A 13 -15.28 5.86 6.51
CA HIS A 13 -14.45 4.67 6.33
C HIS A 13 -15.27 3.39 6.48
N LYS A 14 -16.27 3.38 7.38
CA LYS A 14 -17.22 2.27 7.50
C LYS A 14 -17.99 2.04 6.20
N LYS A 15 -18.54 3.10 5.59
CA LYS A 15 -19.27 3.01 4.31
C LYS A 15 -18.36 2.46 3.19
N LEU A 16 -17.13 2.96 3.09
CA LEU A 16 -16.15 2.49 2.10
C LEU A 16 -15.74 1.03 2.35
N ALA A 17 -15.55 0.63 3.61
CA ALA A 17 -15.20 -0.74 3.98
C ALA A 17 -16.32 -1.74 3.64
N ILE A 18 -17.58 -1.38 3.88
CA ILE A 18 -18.75 -2.17 3.47
C ILE A 18 -18.79 -2.32 1.94
N ALA A 19 -18.57 -1.23 1.20
CA ALA A 19 -18.55 -1.27 -0.26
C ALA A 19 -17.40 -2.17 -0.78
N ALA A 20 -16.19 -2.05 -0.23
CA ALA A 20 -15.05 -2.88 -0.58
C ALA A 20 -15.31 -4.38 -0.29
N ALA A 21 -15.85 -4.71 0.88
CA ALA A 21 -16.22 -6.07 1.23
C ALA A 21 -17.26 -6.66 0.26
N SER A 22 -18.28 -5.88 -0.10
CA SER A 22 -19.30 -6.28 -1.08
C SER A 22 -18.70 -6.54 -2.47
N LEU A 23 -17.83 -5.65 -2.95
CA LEU A 23 -17.16 -5.80 -4.24
C LEU A 23 -16.23 -7.03 -4.27
N TRP A 24 -15.46 -7.26 -3.21
CA TRP A 24 -14.61 -8.45 -3.11
C TRP A 24 -15.42 -9.74 -3.00
N ARG A 25 -16.56 -9.72 -2.30
CA ARG A 25 -17.45 -10.89 -2.24
C ARG A 25 -18.05 -11.21 -3.60
N LYS A 26 -18.53 -10.18 -4.31
CA LYS A 26 -19.16 -10.31 -5.64
C LYS A 26 -18.18 -10.76 -6.71
N ASN A 27 -17.01 -10.12 -6.78
CA ASN A 27 -16.09 -10.30 -7.91
C ASN A 27 -15.05 -11.40 -7.66
N LEU A 28 -14.71 -11.66 -6.40
CA LEU A 28 -13.63 -12.58 -6.02
C LEU A 28 -14.07 -13.71 -5.09
N GLY A 29 -15.33 -13.72 -4.61
CA GLY A 29 -15.82 -14.73 -3.68
C GLY A 29 -15.15 -14.69 -2.30
N ILE A 30 -14.55 -13.56 -1.91
CA ILE A 30 -13.85 -13.39 -0.64
C ILE A 30 -14.83 -12.89 0.43
N ASP A 31 -14.85 -13.55 1.59
CA ASP A 31 -15.60 -13.08 2.75
C ASP A 31 -14.71 -12.16 3.61
N VAL A 32 -15.19 -10.96 3.90
CA VAL A 32 -14.41 -9.95 4.65
C VAL A 32 -15.12 -9.57 5.93
N LYS A 33 -14.41 -9.69 7.06
CA LYS A 33 -14.88 -9.26 8.37
C LYS A 33 -14.41 -7.84 8.62
N LEU A 34 -15.35 -6.93 8.92
CA LEU A 34 -15.02 -5.54 9.18
C LEU A 34 -14.66 -5.35 10.65
N VAL A 35 -13.50 -4.73 10.93
CA VAL A 35 -13.01 -4.46 12.29
C VAL A 35 -12.67 -2.98 12.40
N ASN A 36 -13.17 -2.30 13.43
CA ASN A 36 -12.85 -0.90 13.68
C ASN A 36 -12.10 -0.69 15.01
N GLN A 37 -11.24 0.32 15.02
CA GLN A 37 -10.49 0.74 16.22
C GLN A 37 -10.47 2.27 16.31
N GLU A 38 -10.28 2.79 17.52
CA GLU A 38 -9.93 4.21 17.73
C GLU A 38 -8.59 4.51 17.03
N TRP A 39 -8.37 5.76 16.61
CA TRP A 39 -7.25 6.16 15.76
C TRP A 39 -5.88 5.74 16.31
N LYS A 40 -5.61 5.92 17.61
CA LYS A 40 -4.30 5.57 18.18
C LYS A 40 -4.07 4.06 18.16
N THR A 41 -5.06 3.28 18.62
CA THR A 41 -5.00 1.81 18.58
C THR A 41 -4.86 1.28 17.15
N PHE A 42 -5.52 1.93 16.19
CA PHE A 42 -5.42 1.60 14.77
C PHE A 42 -4.01 1.82 14.21
N LEU A 43 -3.36 2.94 14.55
CA LEU A 43 -1.98 3.18 14.17
C LEU A 43 -1.04 2.15 14.80
N ASP A 44 -1.19 1.87 16.09
CA ASP A 44 -0.35 0.90 16.81
C ASP A 44 -0.50 -0.51 16.22
N THR A 45 -1.73 -0.95 15.93
CA THR A 45 -2.02 -2.25 15.31
C THR A 45 -1.34 -2.39 13.95
N ARG A 46 -1.34 -1.31 13.14
CA ARG A 46 -0.64 -1.28 11.85
C ARG A 46 0.88 -1.35 11.99
N HIS A 47 1.45 -0.60 12.93
CA HIS A 47 2.89 -0.66 13.22
C HIS A 47 3.33 -2.05 13.72
N GLN A 48 2.50 -2.71 14.54
CA GLN A 48 2.78 -4.06 15.05
C GLN A 48 2.59 -5.15 13.99
N GLY A 49 1.92 -4.87 12.87
CA GLY A 49 1.63 -5.86 11.84
C GLY A 49 0.54 -6.86 12.23
N THR A 50 -0.28 -6.55 13.23
CA THR A 50 -1.34 -7.43 13.75
C THR A 50 -2.67 -7.22 13.02
N TYR A 51 -2.63 -7.25 11.69
CA TYR A 51 -3.79 -7.07 10.81
C TYR A 51 -3.61 -7.85 9.50
N ASP A 52 -4.71 -8.20 8.82
CA ASP A 52 -4.63 -8.83 7.49
C ASP A 52 -4.59 -7.76 6.38
N VAL A 53 -5.64 -6.92 6.32
CA VAL A 53 -5.75 -5.77 5.43
C VAL A 53 -6.23 -4.58 6.23
N ALA A 54 -5.62 -3.41 6.04
CA ALA A 54 -6.03 -2.17 6.69
C ALA A 54 -6.36 -1.10 5.64
N ARG A 55 -7.46 -0.37 5.83
CA ARG A 55 -7.70 0.89 5.12
C ARG A 55 -6.60 1.86 5.49
N ALA A 56 -5.95 2.48 4.50
CA ALA A 56 -4.89 3.46 4.75
C ALA A 56 -5.12 4.75 3.95
N GLY A 57 -4.37 5.78 4.34
CA GLY A 57 -4.23 7.03 3.61
C GLY A 57 -2.91 7.67 4.02
N TRP A 58 -2.25 8.31 3.06
CA TRP A 58 -1.03 9.08 3.29
C TRP A 58 -1.21 10.45 2.64
N CYS A 59 -0.75 11.49 3.33
CA CYS A 59 -0.71 12.85 2.81
C CYS A 59 0.76 13.23 2.66
N ALA A 60 1.10 13.97 1.61
CA ALA A 60 2.47 14.45 1.43
C ALA A 60 2.86 15.38 2.60
N ASP A 61 3.99 15.11 3.23
CA ASP A 61 4.63 15.97 4.22
C ASP A 61 5.34 17.15 3.53
N TYR A 62 5.76 16.98 2.29
CA TYR A 62 6.35 17.99 1.42
C TYR A 62 6.07 17.68 -0.05
N ASN A 63 6.14 18.69 -0.92
CA ASN A 63 5.76 18.57 -2.34
C ASN A 63 6.85 17.90 -3.20
N GLU A 64 7.15 16.64 -2.93
CA GLU A 64 8.12 15.84 -3.68
C GLU A 64 7.74 14.33 -3.58
N PRO A 65 7.87 13.53 -4.65
CA PRO A 65 7.49 12.11 -4.67
C PRO A 65 8.06 11.23 -3.53
N THR A 66 9.25 11.53 -3.02
CA THR A 66 9.85 10.82 -1.88
C THR A 66 9.04 10.96 -0.60
N SER A 67 8.19 11.99 -0.47
CA SER A 67 7.27 12.09 0.66
C SER A 67 6.29 10.91 0.71
N PHE A 68 6.00 10.27 -0.42
CA PHE A 68 5.27 9.01 -0.48
C PHE A 68 6.21 7.80 -0.55
N LEU A 69 7.16 7.80 -1.49
CA LEU A 69 7.98 6.62 -1.80
C LEU A 69 8.87 6.18 -0.62
N ASN A 70 9.36 7.11 0.20
CA ASN A 70 10.18 6.75 1.36
C ASN A 70 9.39 6.00 2.45
N THR A 71 8.05 6.07 2.45
CA THR A 71 7.23 5.27 3.37
C THR A 71 7.30 3.78 3.06
N MET A 72 7.72 3.41 1.85
CA MET A 72 7.82 2.02 1.38
C MET A 72 9.25 1.48 1.41
N LEU A 73 10.24 2.26 1.86
CA LEU A 73 11.59 1.73 2.09
C LEU A 73 11.56 0.63 3.15
N SER A 74 12.37 -0.40 2.97
CA SER A 74 12.37 -1.57 3.87
C SER A 74 12.67 -1.19 5.31
N ASP A 75 13.46 -0.16 5.59
CA ASP A 75 13.84 0.27 6.95
C ASP A 75 13.04 1.48 7.45
N SER A 76 12.08 1.98 6.67
CA SER A 76 11.27 3.14 7.05
C SER A 76 10.39 2.83 8.27
N SER A 77 10.45 3.71 9.26
CA SER A 77 9.59 3.64 10.44
C SER A 77 8.11 3.83 10.10
N MET A 78 7.81 4.45 8.96
CA MET A 78 6.45 4.68 8.46
C MET A 78 5.91 3.51 7.64
N ASN A 79 6.73 2.47 7.38
CA ASN A 79 6.38 1.30 6.59
C ASN A 79 5.46 0.35 7.36
N THR A 80 4.23 0.79 7.52
CA THR A 80 3.14 0.01 8.11
C THR A 80 2.54 -1.00 7.14
N ALA A 81 2.98 -1.04 5.87
CA ALA A 81 2.64 -2.09 4.93
C ALA A 81 3.52 -3.34 5.13
N HIS A 82 4.60 -3.22 5.92
CA HIS A 82 5.63 -4.24 6.12
C HIS A 82 6.24 -4.73 4.80
N TYR A 83 6.23 -3.86 3.79
CA TYR A 83 6.80 -4.16 2.47
C TYR A 83 8.32 -4.13 2.56
N LYS A 84 8.98 -5.20 2.14
CA LYS A 84 10.45 -5.29 2.10
C LYS A 84 10.87 -5.71 0.71
N SER A 85 11.65 -4.87 0.03
CA SER A 85 12.08 -5.15 -1.34
C SER A 85 13.44 -4.52 -1.61
N PRO A 86 14.51 -5.34 -1.66
CA PRO A 86 15.85 -4.87 -1.99
C PRO A 86 15.91 -4.17 -3.36
N ALA A 87 15.05 -4.57 -4.30
CA ALA A 87 14.96 -3.93 -5.62
C ALA A 87 14.41 -2.50 -5.52
N PHE A 88 13.36 -2.30 -4.71
CA PHE A 88 12.80 -0.96 -4.47
C PHE A 88 13.80 -0.08 -3.72
N ASP A 89 14.40 -0.59 -2.65
CA ASP A 89 15.39 0.15 -1.85
C ASP A 89 16.57 0.59 -2.72
N LYS A 90 17.04 -0.28 -3.62
CA LYS A 90 18.12 0.04 -4.57
C LYS A 90 17.72 1.17 -5.53
N ILE A 91 16.52 1.13 -6.11
CA ILE A 91 16.03 2.18 -7.01
C ILE A 91 15.97 3.53 -6.27
N MET A 92 15.48 3.53 -5.03
CA MET A 92 15.42 4.74 -4.20
C MET A 92 16.81 5.23 -3.78
N ALA A 93 17.77 4.34 -3.51
CA ALA A 93 19.15 4.72 -3.23
C ALA A 93 19.91 5.22 -4.48
N GLU A 94 19.44 4.90 -5.68
CA GLU A 94 19.96 5.43 -6.94
C GLU A 94 19.33 6.79 -7.29
N SER A 95 18.06 7.03 -6.93
CA SER A 95 17.37 8.30 -7.21
C SER A 95 18.06 9.50 -6.53
N VAL A 96 18.64 9.30 -5.34
CA VAL A 96 19.42 10.34 -4.63
C VAL A 96 20.74 10.69 -5.31
N LYS A 97 21.21 9.85 -6.25
CA LYS A 97 22.45 10.08 -7.02
C LYS A 97 22.18 10.74 -8.38
N ALA A 98 20.93 10.98 -8.73
CA ALA A 98 20.55 11.61 -9.99
C ALA A 98 21.14 13.04 -10.09
N SER A 99 21.76 13.36 -11.22
CA SER A 99 22.39 14.66 -11.45
C SER A 99 21.43 15.75 -11.89
N ASP A 100 20.22 15.36 -12.32
CA ASP A 100 19.19 16.26 -12.81
C ASP A 100 17.78 15.76 -12.48
N GLU A 101 16.79 16.62 -12.71
CA GLU A 101 15.39 16.34 -12.42
C GLU A 101 14.78 15.25 -13.31
N ALA A 102 15.22 15.15 -14.57
CA ALA A 102 14.69 14.15 -15.50
C ALA A 102 15.09 12.74 -15.07
N GLN A 103 16.36 12.55 -14.68
CA GLN A 103 16.87 11.30 -14.13
C GLN A 103 16.17 10.93 -12.82
N ARG A 104 15.97 11.91 -11.92
CA ARG A 104 15.30 11.69 -10.64
C ARG A 104 13.83 11.28 -10.84
N THR A 105 13.12 11.96 -11.74
CA THR A 105 11.74 11.62 -12.11
C THR A 105 11.64 10.24 -12.73
N ALA A 106 12.58 9.87 -13.61
CA ALA A 106 12.62 8.53 -14.19
C ALA A 106 12.90 7.44 -13.14
N ALA A 107 13.71 7.73 -12.11
CA ALA A 107 13.94 6.82 -11.00
C ALA A 107 12.67 6.62 -10.16
N TYR A 108 11.91 7.68 -9.87
CA TYR A 108 10.63 7.56 -9.16
C TYR A 108 9.60 6.76 -9.94
N ALA A 109 9.50 6.97 -11.26
CA ALA A 109 8.62 6.17 -12.10
C ALA A 109 8.97 4.68 -12.05
N LYS A 110 10.28 4.33 -12.01
CA LYS A 110 10.73 2.95 -11.83
C LYS A 110 10.38 2.40 -10.44
N ALA A 111 10.48 3.23 -9.40
CA ALA A 111 10.12 2.83 -8.04
C ALA A 111 8.62 2.48 -7.95
N GLU A 112 7.76 3.31 -8.52
CA GLU A 112 6.31 3.05 -8.63
C GLU A 112 6.01 1.77 -9.43
N GLN A 113 6.67 1.57 -10.56
CA GLN A 113 6.53 0.33 -11.35
C GLN A 113 6.93 -0.92 -10.54
N GLN A 114 7.96 -0.81 -9.69
CA GLN A 114 8.38 -1.90 -8.82
C GLN A 114 7.33 -2.19 -7.72
N LEU A 115 6.67 -1.15 -7.17
CA LEU A 115 5.57 -1.33 -6.21
C LEU A 115 4.37 -2.02 -6.88
N ASP A 116 3.92 -1.54 -8.04
CA ASP A 116 2.81 -2.14 -8.78
C ASP A 116 3.09 -3.60 -9.17
N LYS A 117 4.29 -3.88 -9.69
CA LYS A 117 4.71 -5.24 -10.01
C LYS A 117 4.63 -6.17 -8.79
N THR A 118 5.05 -5.69 -7.62
CA THR A 118 5.04 -6.52 -6.41
C THR A 118 3.62 -6.77 -5.90
N ALA A 119 2.75 -5.75 -5.97
CA ALA A 119 1.33 -5.90 -5.64
C ALA A 119 0.64 -6.95 -6.53
N ARG A 120 1.00 -7.00 -7.83
CA ARG A 120 0.52 -8.03 -8.76
C ARG A 120 1.10 -9.42 -8.46
N SER A 121 2.37 -9.52 -8.06
CA SER A 121 2.99 -10.81 -7.75
C SER A 121 2.44 -11.48 -6.49
N TYR A 122 1.96 -10.71 -5.51
CA TYR A 122 1.23 -11.26 -4.35
C TYR A 122 -0.12 -11.92 -4.73
N ARG A 123 -0.55 -11.78 -5.99
CA ARG A 123 -1.75 -12.39 -6.59
C ARG A 123 -1.42 -13.17 -7.86
N SER A 124 -0.52 -14.15 -7.83
CA SER A 124 -0.46 -15.16 -8.90
C SER A 124 -1.63 -16.16 -8.80
N ILE A 125 -2.87 -15.65 -8.76
CA ILE A 125 -4.11 -16.27 -9.25
C ILE A 125 -4.92 -15.10 -9.85
N THR A 126 -4.51 -14.66 -11.03
CA THR A 126 -5.34 -14.34 -12.22
C THR A 126 -4.50 -13.53 -13.19
N THR A 127 -3.95 -14.21 -14.19
CA THR A 127 -3.63 -13.58 -15.47
C THR A 127 -4.94 -13.06 -16.07
N LEU A 128 -5.17 -11.75 -15.99
CA LEU A 128 -6.02 -11.08 -16.96
C LEU A 128 -5.07 -10.56 -18.04
N THR A 129 -5.06 -11.30 -19.14
CA THR A 129 -4.60 -10.85 -20.45
C THR A 129 -5.22 -9.49 -20.79
N PRO A 130 -4.48 -8.55 -21.41
CA PRO A 130 -5.08 -7.33 -21.94
C PRO A 130 -6.03 -7.74 -23.07
N ALA A 131 -7.30 -7.39 -22.94
CA ALA A 131 -8.15 -7.23 -24.11
C ALA A 131 -7.97 -5.77 -24.55
N TRP A 132 -7.48 -5.63 -25.78
CA TRP A 132 -7.26 -4.41 -26.58
C TRP A 132 -5.98 -3.63 -26.25
#